data_AF-A0A7H8WCY3-F1
#
_entry.id   AF-A0A7H8WCY3-F1
#
_cell.length_a   1.000
_cell.length_b   1.000
_cell.length_c   1.000
_cell.angle_alpha   90.00
_cell.angle_beta   90.00
_cell.angle_gamma   90.00
#
_symmetry.space_group_name_H-M   'P 1'
#
loop_
_entity.id
_entity.type
_entity.pdbx_description
1 polymer ?
#
loop_
_entity_poly.entity_id
_entity_poly.type
_entity_poly.pdbx_seq_one_letter_code
_entity_poly.pdbx_strand_id
1 'polypeptide(L)'
;MKNISKVAVLGGGGRTGKYLVSQLLENGFSVKLLLRNPDNFTIQNSKLEIIKGDAINEESIKLLLKDCQAVISTIGQRPGEPMVANQATKNVLNAMDAYGIRRYVLLAGLNIDTPFDKKSPKTMMATGWMKTNFPEIQKDRQFTFDLLTDSKVDWTQVRVPLIVFSHDSHEISVSLEDCLGDTITAFDISKFLIKEMLESHYVRQSPFISSI
;
A
#
# COMPACT_ATOMS: atom_id res chain seq x y z
N MET A 1 -8.50 20.46 5.07
CA MET A 1 -7.88 19.22 4.55
C MET A 1 -7.49 19.49 3.10
N LYS A 2 -6.30 19.07 2.64
CA LYS A 2 -5.95 19.23 1.21
C LYS A 2 -6.97 18.46 0.36
N ASN A 3 -7.53 19.09 -0.67
CA ASN A 3 -8.42 18.41 -1.61
C ASN A 3 -7.61 17.38 -2.40
N ILE A 4 -7.69 16.12 -2.01
CA ILE A 4 -7.15 15.01 -2.79
C ILE A 4 -8.18 14.70 -3.88
N SER A 5 -7.83 14.94 -5.13
CA SER A 5 -8.70 14.62 -6.28
C SER A 5 -8.03 13.67 -7.27
N LYS A 6 -6.70 13.73 -7.38
CA LYS A 6 -5.89 12.83 -8.20
C LYS A 6 -4.89 12.04 -7.35
N VAL A 7 -4.91 10.72 -7.51
CA VAL A 7 -4.14 9.76 -6.72
C VAL A 7 -3.21 8.97 -7.62
N ALA A 8 -1.93 8.89 -7.24
CA ALA A 8 -0.97 7.99 -7.86
C ALA A 8 -1.06 6.60 -7.21
N VAL A 9 -1.20 5.55 -8.02
CA VAL A 9 -1.34 4.17 -7.55
C VAL A 9 -0.20 3.31 -8.08
N LEU A 10 0.51 2.66 -7.15
CA LEU A 10 1.44 1.59 -7.45
C LEU A 10 0.84 0.23 -7.07
N GLY A 11 1.11 -0.79 -7.87
CA GLY A 11 0.58 -2.14 -7.62
C GLY A 11 -0.90 -2.33 -7.96
N GLY A 12 -1.54 -1.38 -8.66
CA GLY A 12 -2.95 -1.45 -9.05
C GLY A 12 -3.28 -2.57 -10.05
N GLY A 13 -2.29 -3.12 -10.76
CA GLY A 13 -2.46 -4.35 -11.56
C GLY A 13 -2.45 -5.65 -10.75
N GLY A 14 -2.19 -5.59 -9.44
CA GLY A 14 -2.19 -6.73 -8.52
C GLY A 14 -3.58 -7.14 -8.06
N ARG A 15 -3.68 -8.26 -7.33
CA ARG A 15 -4.96 -8.82 -6.87
C ARG A 15 -5.72 -7.83 -5.98
N THR A 16 -5.07 -7.24 -4.96
CA THR A 16 -5.67 -6.20 -4.12
C THR A 16 -5.76 -4.85 -4.84
N GLY A 17 -4.74 -4.51 -5.63
CA GLY A 17 -4.67 -3.23 -6.34
C GLY A 17 -5.83 -3.00 -7.30
N LYS A 18 -6.38 -4.05 -7.91
CA LYS A 18 -7.57 -3.92 -8.77
C LYS A 18 -8.81 -3.45 -7.99
N TYR A 19 -9.03 -3.96 -6.78
CA TYR A 19 -10.11 -3.49 -5.89
C TYR A 19 -9.90 -2.01 -5.53
N LEU A 20 -8.66 -1.63 -5.19
CA LEU A 20 -8.31 -0.25 -4.86
C LEU A 20 -8.58 0.70 -6.03
N VAL A 21 -8.15 0.35 -7.24
CA VAL A 21 -8.36 1.19 -8.43
C VAL A 21 -9.86 1.31 -8.73
N SER A 22 -10.63 0.23 -8.70
CA SER A 22 -12.08 0.29 -8.89
C SER A 22 -12.76 1.21 -7.87
N GLN A 23 -12.47 1.02 -6.58
CA GLN A 23 -13.09 1.84 -5.53
C GLN A 23 -12.68 3.31 -5.62
N LEU A 24 -11.41 3.63 -5.93
CA LEU A 24 -11.00 5.02 -6.14
C LEU A 24 -11.82 5.69 -7.27
N LEU A 25 -12.00 4.97 -8.39
CA LEU A 25 -12.76 5.49 -9.53
C LEU A 25 -14.25 5.62 -9.21
N GLU A 26 -14.84 4.67 -8.48
CA GLU A 26 -16.23 4.70 -8.00
C GLU A 26 -16.48 5.86 -7.03
N ASN A 27 -15.50 6.19 -6.18
CA ASN A 27 -15.52 7.36 -5.31
C ASN A 27 -15.19 8.67 -6.04
N GLY A 28 -15.02 8.62 -7.36
CA GLY A 28 -14.87 9.80 -8.21
C GLY A 28 -13.47 10.40 -8.28
N PHE A 29 -12.45 9.73 -7.74
CA PHE A 29 -11.06 10.17 -7.86
C PHE A 29 -10.53 10.00 -9.29
N SER A 30 -9.62 10.87 -9.70
CA SER A 30 -8.72 10.60 -10.81
C SER A 30 -7.57 9.72 -10.36
N VAL A 31 -7.22 8.71 -11.15
CA VAL A 31 -6.18 7.74 -10.82
C VAL A 31 -5.11 7.77 -11.89
N LYS A 32 -3.85 8.01 -11.49
CA LYS A 32 -2.68 7.65 -12.31
C LYS A 32 -2.17 6.30 -11.84
N LEU A 33 -2.11 5.32 -12.73
CA LEU A 33 -1.73 3.94 -12.42
C LEU A 33 -0.45 3.54 -13.15
N LEU A 34 0.57 3.11 -12.42
CA LEU A 34 1.79 2.57 -13.00
C LEU A 34 1.66 1.08 -13.30
N LEU A 35 1.90 0.68 -14.54
CA LEU A 35 1.90 -0.72 -14.99
C LEU A 35 3.13 -1.05 -15.83
N ARG A 36 3.78 -2.19 -15.53
CA ARG A 36 4.85 -2.74 -16.37
C ARG A 36 4.31 -3.20 -17.72
N ASN A 37 3.22 -3.97 -17.69
CA ASN A 37 2.58 -4.58 -18.85
C ASN A 37 1.09 -4.18 -18.88
N PRO A 38 0.74 -3.02 -19.48
CA PRO A 38 -0.62 -2.49 -19.46
C PRO A 38 -1.61 -3.29 -20.32
N ASP A 39 -1.13 -4.09 -21.28
CA ASP A 39 -1.97 -4.76 -22.29
C ASP A 39 -3.01 -5.72 -21.69
N ASN A 40 -2.77 -6.25 -20.48
CA ASN A 40 -3.67 -7.16 -19.78
C ASN A 40 -4.55 -6.47 -18.71
N PHE A 41 -4.52 -5.14 -18.65
CA PHE A 41 -5.28 -4.37 -17.68
C PHE A 41 -6.65 -3.99 -18.26
N THR A 42 -7.72 -4.39 -17.56
CA THR A 42 -9.09 -4.38 -18.12
C THR A 42 -10.00 -3.30 -17.58
N ILE A 43 -9.62 -2.61 -16.48
CA ILE A 43 -10.46 -1.55 -15.92
C ILE A 43 -10.37 -0.33 -16.84
N GLN A 44 -11.52 0.13 -17.33
CA GLN A 44 -11.64 1.31 -18.19
C GLN A 44 -12.46 2.39 -17.49
N ASN A 45 -11.95 3.62 -17.45
CA ASN A 45 -12.64 4.77 -16.88
C ASN A 45 -12.01 6.06 -17.41
N SER A 46 -12.81 7.09 -17.69
CA SER A 46 -12.29 8.39 -18.17
C SER A 46 -11.41 9.13 -17.17
N LYS A 47 -11.48 8.76 -15.89
CA LYS A 47 -10.64 9.28 -14.80
C LYS A 47 -9.39 8.45 -14.55
N LEU A 48 -9.16 7.38 -15.30
CA LEU A 48 -7.98 6.53 -15.19
C LEU A 48 -6.96 6.89 -16.27
N GLU A 49 -5.73 7.20 -15.85
CA GLU A 49 -4.57 7.41 -16.69
C GLU A 49 -3.53 6.30 -16.41
N ILE A 50 -3.13 5.56 -17.43
CA ILE A 50 -2.15 4.48 -17.29
C ILE A 50 -0.77 4.98 -17.72
N ILE A 51 0.19 4.87 -16.81
CA ILE A 51 1.61 5.13 -17.07
C ILE A 51 2.30 3.78 -17.28
N LYS A 52 2.82 3.55 -18.48
CA LYS A 52 3.66 2.37 -18.75
C LYS A 52 5.05 2.61 -18.17
N GLY A 53 5.48 1.76 -17.23
CA GLY A 53 6.79 1.90 -16.59
C GLY A 53 7.00 0.92 -15.44
N ASP A 54 8.14 1.05 -14.77
CA ASP A 54 8.53 0.20 -13.63
C ASP A 54 8.76 1.05 -12.38
N ALA A 55 8.37 0.54 -11.22
CA ALA A 55 8.50 1.25 -9.95
C ALA A 55 9.96 1.44 -9.52
N ILE A 56 10.89 0.62 -10.02
CA ILE A 56 12.33 0.80 -9.78
C ILE A 56 12.96 1.88 -10.67
N ASN A 57 12.25 2.37 -11.68
CA ASN A 57 12.70 3.45 -12.56
C ASN A 57 12.22 4.81 -12.03
N GLU A 58 13.15 5.70 -11.68
CA GLU A 58 12.84 7.00 -11.09
C GLU A 58 11.99 7.89 -12.00
N GLU A 59 12.26 7.91 -13.31
CA GLU A 59 11.49 8.72 -14.26
C GLU A 59 10.04 8.23 -14.39
N SER A 60 9.82 6.92 -14.34
CA SER A 60 8.48 6.32 -14.31
C SER A 60 7.70 6.79 -13.08
N ILE A 61 8.36 6.84 -11.91
CA ILE A 61 7.75 7.35 -10.68
C ILE A 61 7.49 8.86 -10.75
N LYS A 62 8.39 9.66 -11.33
CA LYS A 62 8.16 11.10 -11.53
C LYS A 62 6.93 11.33 -12.42
N LEU A 63 6.83 10.63 -13.55
CA LEU A 63 5.68 10.71 -14.44
C LEU A 63 4.37 10.31 -13.75
N LEU A 64 4.41 9.25 -12.95
CA LEU A 64 3.29 8.77 -12.14
C LEU A 64 2.81 9.84 -11.15
N LEU A 65 3.73 10.44 -10.39
CA LEU A 65 3.38 11.36 -9.30
C LEU A 65 3.04 12.77 -9.77
N LYS A 66 3.45 13.16 -10.98
CA LYS A 66 3.16 14.48 -11.54
C LYS A 66 1.66 14.80 -11.46
N ASP A 67 1.33 15.97 -10.92
CA ASP A 67 -0.04 16.50 -10.72
C ASP A 67 -0.94 15.69 -9.76
N CYS A 68 -0.39 14.74 -9.00
CA CYS A 68 -1.12 14.00 -7.96
C CYS A 68 -1.03 14.69 -6.60
N GLN A 69 -1.97 14.39 -5.69
CA GLN A 69 -1.99 14.93 -4.32
C GLN A 69 -1.68 13.88 -3.24
N ALA A 70 -1.79 12.60 -3.59
CA ALA A 70 -1.48 11.49 -2.70
C ALA A 70 -0.98 10.28 -3.49
N VAL A 71 -0.27 9.40 -2.79
CA VAL A 71 0.21 8.13 -3.33
C VAL A 71 -0.41 6.99 -2.51
N ILE A 72 -0.92 5.95 -3.18
CA ILE A 72 -1.26 4.68 -2.54
C ILE A 72 -0.44 3.56 -3.19
N SER A 73 0.21 2.74 -2.38
CA SER A 73 0.98 1.58 -2.86
C SER A 73 0.41 0.27 -2.33
N THR A 74 0.03 -0.61 -3.25
CA THR A 74 -0.26 -2.02 -2.96
C THR A 74 0.74 -2.93 -3.65
N ILE A 75 1.99 -2.47 -3.85
CA ILE A 75 3.05 -3.30 -4.42
C ILE A 75 3.21 -4.53 -3.53
N GLY A 76 2.93 -5.71 -4.08
CA GLY A 76 3.20 -7.00 -3.47
C GLY A 76 4.35 -7.69 -4.19
N GLN A 77 4.93 -8.71 -3.54
CA GLN A 77 5.89 -9.58 -4.17
C GLN A 77 5.17 -10.73 -4.89
N ARG A 78 5.55 -11.04 -6.14
CA ARG A 78 5.10 -12.26 -6.82
C ARG A 78 6.22 -13.30 -6.83
N PRO A 79 5.89 -14.61 -6.81
CA PRO A 79 6.89 -15.66 -6.98
C PRO A 79 7.73 -15.42 -8.24
N GLY A 80 9.06 -15.48 -8.12
CA GLY A 80 10.00 -15.29 -9.22
C GLY A 80 10.26 -13.83 -9.63
N GLU A 81 9.62 -12.83 -9.02
CA GLU A 81 9.96 -11.43 -9.23
C GLU A 81 11.10 -10.97 -8.28
N PRO A 82 11.90 -9.96 -8.65
CA PRO A 82 12.88 -9.37 -7.75
C PRO A 82 12.20 -8.66 -6.56
N MET A 83 12.94 -8.49 -5.47
CA MET A 83 12.52 -7.65 -4.33
C MET A 83 12.64 -6.18 -4.71
N VAL A 84 11.53 -5.46 -4.74
CA VAL A 84 11.47 -4.08 -5.26
C VAL A 84 10.82 -3.09 -4.31
N ALA A 85 10.32 -3.51 -3.15
CA ALA A 85 9.53 -2.63 -2.30
C ALA A 85 10.37 -1.49 -1.74
N ASN A 86 11.60 -1.77 -1.28
CA ASN A 86 12.48 -0.73 -0.76
C ASN A 86 12.86 0.30 -1.84
N GLN A 87 13.23 -0.18 -3.05
CA GLN A 87 13.68 0.70 -4.12
C GLN A 87 12.52 1.52 -4.69
N ALA A 88 11.35 0.91 -4.86
CA ALA A 88 10.13 1.63 -5.25
C ALA A 88 9.78 2.71 -4.21
N THR A 89 9.86 2.38 -2.92
CA THR A 89 9.60 3.35 -1.83
C THR A 89 10.59 4.50 -1.88
N LYS A 90 11.90 4.23 -2.04
CA LYS A 90 12.92 5.27 -2.19
C LYS A 90 12.61 6.21 -3.36
N ASN A 91 12.27 5.66 -4.52
CA ASN A 91 11.91 6.45 -5.70
C ASN A 91 10.65 7.31 -5.45
N VAL A 92 9.63 6.72 -4.80
CA VAL A 92 8.40 7.45 -4.44
C VAL A 92 8.72 8.59 -3.49
N LEU A 93 9.47 8.35 -2.41
CA LEU A 93 9.83 9.39 -1.44
C LEU A 93 10.60 10.54 -2.10
N ASN A 94 11.55 10.24 -3.00
CA ASN A 94 12.30 11.25 -3.75
C ASN A 94 11.38 12.10 -4.64
N ALA A 95 10.47 11.48 -5.38
CA ALA A 95 9.54 12.19 -6.26
C ALA A 95 8.46 12.95 -5.47
N MET A 96 8.04 12.44 -4.32
CA MET A 96 7.13 13.13 -3.41
C MET A 96 7.77 14.42 -2.89
N ASP A 97 9.04 14.38 -2.48
CA ASP A 97 9.79 15.57 -2.07
C ASP A 97 9.88 16.59 -3.21
N ALA A 98 10.24 16.15 -4.42
CA ALA A 98 10.35 17.01 -5.60
C ALA A 98 9.02 17.70 -5.99
N TYR A 99 7.87 17.06 -5.77
CA TYR A 99 6.55 17.62 -6.09
C TYR A 99 5.80 18.19 -4.88
N GLY A 100 6.39 18.19 -3.68
CA GLY A 100 5.72 18.65 -2.46
C GLY A 100 4.50 17.80 -2.06
N ILE A 101 4.44 16.54 -2.49
CA ILE A 101 3.40 15.59 -2.10
C ILE A 101 3.72 15.07 -0.70
N ARG A 102 2.71 15.05 0.17
CA ARG A 102 2.90 14.72 1.58
C ARG A 102 2.22 13.43 2.01
N ARG A 103 1.15 13.00 1.33
CA ARG A 103 0.35 11.85 1.78
C ARG A 103 0.77 10.57 1.06
N TYR A 104 1.19 9.55 1.81
CA TYR A 104 1.54 8.24 1.29
C TYR A 104 0.89 7.12 2.11
N VAL A 105 0.05 6.28 1.50
CA VAL A 105 -0.53 5.10 2.17
C VAL A 105 0.00 3.83 1.51
N LEU A 106 0.49 2.89 2.32
CA LEU A 106 1.09 1.65 1.82
C LEU A 106 0.43 0.44 2.46
N LEU A 107 0.22 -0.60 1.66
CA LEU A 107 -0.14 -1.92 2.15
C LEU A 107 1.11 -2.74 2.47
N ALA A 108 1.13 -3.38 3.63
CA ALA A 108 2.15 -4.30 4.10
C ALA A 108 1.52 -5.55 4.73
N GLY A 109 2.31 -6.61 4.90
CA GLY A 109 1.89 -7.79 5.65
C GLY A 109 2.06 -7.60 7.16
N LEU A 110 1.37 -8.43 7.95
CA LEU A 110 1.48 -8.46 9.42
C LEU A 110 2.93 -8.71 9.92
N ASN A 111 3.80 -9.25 9.08
CA ASN A 111 5.15 -9.69 9.42
C ASN A 111 6.19 -8.55 9.48
N ILE A 112 5.77 -7.30 9.31
CA ILE A 112 6.63 -6.13 9.53
C ILE A 112 6.61 -5.78 11.01
N ASP A 113 7.79 -5.64 11.59
CA ASP A 113 7.93 -5.28 12.99
C ASP A 113 8.07 -3.77 13.14
N THR A 114 7.39 -3.23 14.14
CA THR A 114 7.54 -1.84 14.54
C THR A 114 7.80 -1.73 16.03
N PRO A 115 8.44 -0.65 16.51
CA PRO A 115 8.77 -0.49 17.94
C PRO A 115 7.58 -0.47 18.89
N PHE A 116 6.36 -0.25 18.37
CA PHE A 116 5.13 -0.15 19.16
C PHE A 116 4.34 -1.46 19.21
N ASP A 117 4.82 -2.52 18.56
CA ASP A 117 4.15 -3.81 18.51
C ASP A 117 4.11 -4.47 19.90
N LYS A 118 2.93 -4.98 20.27
CA LYS A 118 2.71 -5.91 21.38
C LYS A 118 1.98 -7.15 20.86
N LYS A 119 2.61 -7.78 19.87
CA LYS A 119 2.07 -8.96 19.17
C LYS A 119 1.74 -10.08 20.15
N SER A 120 0.51 -10.61 20.10
CA SER A 120 0.14 -11.81 20.84
C SER A 120 0.98 -13.02 20.39
N PRO A 121 1.03 -14.12 21.17
CA PRO A 121 1.74 -15.34 20.78
C PRO A 121 1.34 -15.87 19.40
N LYS A 122 0.05 -15.72 19.05
CA LYS A 122 -0.49 -16.08 17.74
C LYS A 122 0.15 -15.24 16.63
N THR A 123 0.13 -13.91 16.76
CA THR A 123 0.72 -13.00 15.77
C THR A 123 2.24 -13.15 15.68
N MET A 124 2.92 -13.40 16.81
CA MET A 124 4.35 -13.72 16.84
C MET A 124 4.66 -15.01 16.06
N MET A 125 3.84 -16.05 16.23
CA MET A 125 4.02 -17.31 15.50
C MET A 125 3.83 -17.12 13.98
N ALA A 126 2.77 -16.40 13.57
CA ALA A 126 2.55 -16.08 12.16
C ALA A 126 3.69 -15.22 11.57
N THR A 127 4.16 -14.23 12.31
CA THR A 127 5.32 -13.39 11.94
C THR A 127 6.59 -14.23 11.78
N GLY A 128 6.85 -15.13 12.74
CA GLY A 128 8.00 -16.03 12.72
C GLY A 128 7.97 -16.99 11.52
N TRP A 129 6.81 -17.56 11.23
CA TRP A 129 6.64 -18.42 10.05
C TRP A 129 6.96 -17.66 8.74
N MET A 130 6.48 -16.42 8.60
CA MET A 130 6.77 -15.58 7.44
C MET A 130 8.26 -15.24 7.33
N LYS A 131 8.93 -14.93 8.44
CA LYS A 131 10.39 -14.67 8.46
C LYS A 131 11.19 -15.89 8.03
N THR A 132 10.80 -17.08 8.46
CA THR A 132 11.50 -18.32 8.12
C THR A 132 11.30 -18.72 6.66
N ASN A 133 10.07 -18.60 6.13
CA ASN A 133 9.74 -19.07 4.78
C ASN A 133 9.98 -18.02 3.70
N PHE A 134 9.95 -16.74 4.05
CA PHE A 134 10.09 -15.61 3.13
C PHE A 134 11.06 -14.53 3.66
N PRO A 135 12.30 -14.89 4.05
CA PRO A 135 13.24 -13.98 4.71
C PRO A 135 13.58 -12.76 3.85
N GLU A 136 13.82 -12.95 2.54
CA GLU A 136 14.15 -11.85 1.63
C GLU A 136 12.98 -10.87 1.44
N ILE A 137 11.74 -11.39 1.37
CA ILE A 137 10.54 -10.56 1.30
C ILE A 137 10.39 -9.75 2.58
N GLN A 138 10.58 -10.39 3.74
CA GLN A 138 10.47 -9.70 5.02
C GLN A 138 11.54 -8.61 5.15
N LYS A 139 12.79 -8.90 4.78
CA LYS A 139 13.90 -7.95 4.83
C LYS A 139 13.67 -6.74 3.92
N ASP A 140 13.24 -6.94 2.68
CA ASP A 140 12.91 -5.86 1.73
C ASP A 140 11.81 -4.94 2.28
N ARG A 141 10.81 -5.52 2.94
CA ARG A 141 9.69 -4.78 3.52
C ARG A 141 10.04 -4.13 4.85
N GLN A 142 10.95 -4.70 5.63
CA GLN A 142 11.47 -4.06 6.84
C GLN A 142 12.29 -2.82 6.47
N PHE A 143 13.15 -2.89 5.45
CA PHE A 143 13.84 -1.70 4.93
C PHE A 143 12.88 -0.64 4.38
N THR A 144 11.76 -1.06 3.80
CA THR A 144 10.70 -0.13 3.41
C THR A 144 10.17 0.64 4.63
N PHE A 145 9.94 -0.04 5.75
CA PHE A 145 9.52 0.62 7.00
C PHE A 145 10.58 1.60 7.50
N ASP A 146 11.86 1.22 7.50
CA ASP A 146 12.97 2.09 7.94
C ASP A 146 13.06 3.38 7.09
N LEU A 147 12.92 3.25 5.76
CA LEU A 147 12.86 4.41 4.85
C LEU A 147 11.68 5.32 5.15
N LEU A 148 10.52 4.77 5.50
CA LEU A 148 9.35 5.55 5.88
C LEU A 148 9.61 6.30 7.19
N THR A 149 10.15 5.64 8.22
CA THR A 149 10.42 6.27 9.53
C THR A 149 11.38 7.45 9.43
N ASP A 150 12.39 7.33 8.57
CA ASP A 150 13.40 8.36 8.32
C ASP A 150 12.90 9.49 7.41
N SER A 151 11.78 9.28 6.70
CA SER A 151 11.20 10.27 5.81
C SER A 151 10.43 11.37 6.55
N LYS A 152 10.24 12.51 5.87
CA LYS A 152 9.39 13.62 6.33
C LYS A 152 7.94 13.51 5.84
N VAL A 153 7.60 12.43 5.13
CA VAL A 153 6.29 12.23 4.49
C VAL A 153 5.24 11.84 5.54
N ASP A 154 4.01 12.26 5.32
CA ASP A 154 2.86 11.90 6.16
C ASP A 154 2.37 10.51 5.71
N TRP A 155 3.15 9.49 6.04
CA TRP A 155 2.93 8.11 5.61
C TRP A 155 2.00 7.33 6.55
N THR A 156 1.35 6.30 6.04
CA THR A 156 0.68 5.26 6.85
C THR A 156 0.96 3.91 6.23
N GLN A 157 1.50 2.96 7.01
CA GLN A 157 1.78 1.60 6.53
C GLN A 157 0.76 0.63 7.14
N VAL A 158 -0.24 0.25 6.36
CA VAL A 158 -1.33 -0.62 6.81
C VAL A 158 -0.89 -2.07 6.73
N ARG A 159 -0.83 -2.75 7.88
CA ARG A 159 -0.41 -4.15 8.01
C ARG A 159 -1.63 -5.06 8.05
N VAL A 160 -1.65 -6.10 7.22
CA VAL A 160 -2.81 -7.00 7.10
C VAL A 160 -2.46 -8.47 7.34
N PRO A 161 -3.41 -9.28 7.86
CA PRO A 161 -3.29 -10.73 7.91
C PRO A 161 -3.57 -11.35 6.52
N LEU A 162 -4.07 -12.57 6.48
CA LEU A 162 -4.37 -13.24 5.21
C LEU A 162 -5.42 -12.48 4.40
N ILE A 163 -5.10 -12.17 3.15
CA ILE A 163 -6.03 -11.45 2.27
C ILE A 163 -6.99 -12.43 1.59
N VAL A 164 -8.28 -12.22 1.80
CA VAL A 164 -9.38 -12.88 1.08
C VAL A 164 -9.78 -12.00 -0.11
N PHE A 165 -9.90 -12.58 -1.30
CA PHE A 165 -10.20 -11.82 -2.52
C PHE A 165 -11.68 -11.91 -2.88
N SER A 166 -12.52 -11.27 -2.07
CA SER A 166 -13.96 -11.13 -2.28
C SER A 166 -14.39 -9.66 -2.18
N HIS A 167 -15.65 -9.40 -2.54
CA HIS A 167 -16.30 -8.09 -2.40
C HIS A 167 -17.07 -7.95 -1.08
N ASP A 168 -16.96 -8.95 -0.20
CA ASP A 168 -17.64 -8.93 1.08
C ASP A 168 -17.04 -7.81 1.95
N SER A 169 -17.92 -7.07 2.61
CA SER A 169 -17.53 -6.02 3.54
C SER A 169 -17.93 -6.42 4.95
N HIS A 170 -16.97 -6.31 5.86
CA HIS A 170 -17.11 -6.62 7.27
C HIS A 170 -16.78 -5.38 8.10
N GLU A 171 -17.01 -5.48 9.41
CA GLU A 171 -16.44 -4.51 10.33
C GLU A 171 -14.91 -4.69 10.37
N ILE A 172 -14.17 -3.58 10.36
CA ILE A 172 -12.70 -3.58 10.34
C ILE A 172 -12.21 -3.28 11.75
N SER A 173 -11.57 -4.26 12.37
CA SER A 173 -10.78 -4.04 13.58
C SER A 173 -9.47 -3.35 13.21
N VAL A 174 -9.08 -2.33 14.00
CA VAL A 174 -7.82 -1.59 13.82
C VAL A 174 -7.05 -1.56 15.13
N SER A 175 -5.76 -1.86 15.10
CA SER A 175 -4.90 -1.85 16.29
C SER A 175 -3.47 -1.45 15.92
N LEU A 176 -2.83 -0.62 16.75
CA LEU A 176 -1.42 -0.26 16.58
C LEU A 176 -0.47 -1.32 17.15
N GLU A 177 -0.97 -2.20 18.01
CA GLU A 177 -0.14 -3.07 18.83
C GLU A 177 -0.16 -4.53 18.35
N ASP A 178 -1.30 -5.03 17.84
CA ASP A 178 -1.47 -6.44 17.45
C ASP A 178 -2.49 -6.63 16.33
N CYS A 179 -2.39 -7.75 15.60
CA CYS A 179 -3.39 -8.16 14.61
C CYS A 179 -4.45 -9.07 15.27
N LEU A 180 -5.68 -8.57 15.43
CA LEU A 180 -6.71 -9.26 16.22
C LEU A 180 -7.44 -10.38 15.46
N GLY A 181 -7.53 -10.27 14.13
CA GLY A 181 -8.19 -11.25 13.26
C GLY A 181 -7.21 -11.99 12.32
N ASP A 182 -7.72 -13.05 11.71
CA ASP A 182 -6.95 -13.95 10.84
C ASP A 182 -6.99 -13.58 9.36
N THR A 183 -8.01 -12.84 8.95
CA THR A 183 -8.26 -12.51 7.56
C THR A 183 -8.71 -11.07 7.39
N ILE A 184 -8.62 -10.58 6.16
CA ILE A 184 -9.31 -9.36 5.72
C ILE A 184 -9.60 -9.42 4.23
N THR A 185 -10.71 -8.85 3.77
CA THR A 185 -11.03 -8.84 2.35
C THR A 185 -10.25 -7.76 1.59
N ALA A 186 -9.90 -8.02 0.33
CA ALA A 186 -9.29 -7.02 -0.55
C ALA A 186 -10.20 -5.78 -0.73
N PHE A 187 -11.51 -5.98 -0.64
CA PHE A 187 -12.50 -4.91 -0.64
C PHE A 187 -12.37 -4.00 0.59
N ASP A 188 -12.31 -4.58 1.79
CA ASP A 188 -12.18 -3.82 3.04
C ASP A 188 -10.79 -3.17 3.20
N ILE A 189 -9.72 -3.82 2.71
CA ILE A 189 -8.40 -3.19 2.60
C ILE A 189 -8.50 -1.91 1.76
N SER A 190 -9.09 -2.00 0.57
CA SER A 190 -9.19 -0.86 -0.35
C SER A 190 -9.99 0.29 0.27
N LYS A 191 -11.12 -0.04 0.92
CA LYS A 191 -11.96 0.90 1.65
C LYS A 191 -11.17 1.60 2.76
N PHE A 192 -10.40 0.86 3.54
CA PHE A 192 -9.56 1.41 4.60
C PHE A 192 -8.45 2.31 4.05
N LEU A 193 -7.73 1.89 3.01
CA LEU A 193 -6.65 2.67 2.41
C LEU A 193 -7.15 4.02 1.86
N ILE A 194 -8.32 4.04 1.22
CA ILE A 194 -8.94 5.27 0.70
C ILE A 194 -9.39 6.17 1.85
N LYS A 195 -10.06 5.61 2.86
CA LYS A 195 -10.48 6.35 4.05
C LYS A 195 -9.29 6.99 4.76
N GLU A 196 -8.23 6.22 4.98
CA GLU A 196 -7.03 6.67 5.66
C GLU A 196 -6.26 7.70 4.84
N MET A 197 -6.23 7.59 3.50
CA MET A 197 -5.67 8.63 2.63
C MET A 197 -6.34 9.99 2.88
N LEU A 198 -7.66 10.03 3.09
CA LEU A 198 -8.43 11.25 3.30
C LEU A 198 -8.35 11.75 4.74
N GLU A 199 -8.58 10.89 5.71
CA GLU A 199 -8.78 11.26 7.12
C GLU A 199 -7.47 11.40 7.89
N SER A 200 -6.42 10.67 7.46
CA SER A 200 -5.08 10.77 8.05
C SER A 200 -5.06 10.49 9.56
N HIS A 201 -5.80 9.47 10.01
CA HIS A 201 -5.86 9.11 11.43
C HIS A 201 -4.57 8.46 11.92
N TYR A 202 -3.84 7.78 11.04
CA TYR A 202 -2.66 6.98 11.37
C TYR A 202 -1.40 7.53 10.69
N VAL A 203 -1.23 8.85 10.72
CA VAL A 203 -0.03 9.52 10.17
C VAL A 203 1.22 9.11 10.96
N ARG A 204 2.23 8.68 10.21
CA ARG A 204 3.51 8.11 10.70
C ARG A 204 3.32 6.91 11.62
N GLN A 205 2.28 6.13 11.38
CA GLN A 205 1.95 4.93 12.12
C GLN A 205 1.73 3.74 11.19
N SER A 206 1.83 2.54 11.77
CA SER A 206 1.73 1.27 11.04
C SER A 206 0.59 0.40 11.61
N PRO A 207 -0.69 0.76 11.43
CA PRO A 207 -1.79 0.02 12.04
C PRO A 207 -1.94 -1.39 11.44
N PHE A 208 -2.28 -2.36 12.27
CA PHE A 208 -2.87 -3.63 11.85
C PHE A 208 -4.35 -3.45 11.58
N ILE A 209 -4.85 -4.06 10.50
CA ILE A 209 -6.29 -4.17 10.24
C ILE A 209 -6.69 -5.63 9.96
N SER A 210 -7.86 -6.03 10.44
CA SER A 210 -8.44 -7.36 10.19
C SER A 210 -9.96 -7.30 10.14
N SER A 211 -10.61 -8.26 9.49
CA SER A 211 -12.06 -8.45 9.60
C SER A 211 -12.42 -8.91 11.02
N ILE A 212 -13.57 -8.44 11.50
CA ILE A 212 -14.27 -8.93 12.70
C ILE A 212 -15.31 -9.97 12.31
#